data_AF-A0A2E7CSA3-F1
#
_entry.id   AF-A0A2E7CSA3-F1
#
_cell.length_a   1.000
_cell.length_b   1.000
_cell.length_c   1.000
_cell.angle_alpha   90.00
_cell.angle_beta   90.00
_cell.angle_gamma   90.00
#
_symmetry.space_group_name_H-M   'P 1'
#
loop_
_entity.id
_entity.type
_entity.pdbx_description
1 polymer ?
#
loop_
_entity_poly.entity_id
_entity_poly.type
_entity_poly.pdbx_seq_one_letter_code
_entity_poly.pdbx_strand_id
1 'polypeptide(L)'
;MLLKNKFICLLFFLIGLSYSQDLKPLGKYNSVVSHNYYSLSYSEEHEQAEWVYYILNSSQFNATVERSNNFKSDKLIKTSSSQLSDYKGSGYHRGHLAPAADMKYNNISMSESFFMSNVSPQTPSFNTGIWKRIEKTIRDWSYLYGELVIITGPVLNGEFLGTIGANDVTIPKWYYKVAIDLDNYNRNIAFLVENKGSSESIKSLVVSIDYLEEFSGLDFFHALSDEVEESFESSTHTGLWNWNVKAYPKSSVTIMKNGTIDHTKDHLPSNGKIYRTNTGKKYHKENCRYLSKSKIPITLNEAQEKGLDPCGVCKP
;
A
#
# COMPACT_ATOMS: atom_id res chain seq x y z
N MET A 1 40.08 -27.18 43.28
CA MET A 1 39.99 -25.77 42.83
C MET A 1 39.22 -25.75 41.51
N LEU A 2 37.89 -25.68 41.60
CA LEU A 2 36.95 -25.79 40.47
C LEU A 2 36.43 -24.38 40.13
N LEU A 3 36.85 -23.81 39.00
CA LEU A 3 36.26 -22.58 38.46
C LEU A 3 35.07 -22.96 37.57
N LYS A 4 33.86 -22.68 38.06
CA LYS A 4 32.63 -22.72 37.28
C LYS A 4 32.51 -21.42 36.47
N ASN A 5 32.66 -21.50 35.16
CA ASN A 5 32.28 -20.44 34.23
C ASN A 5 30.75 -20.31 34.23
N LYS A 6 30.24 -19.20 34.76
CA LYS A 6 28.83 -18.80 34.62
C LYS A 6 28.64 -18.19 33.23
N PHE A 7 28.03 -18.93 32.32
CA PHE A 7 27.39 -18.35 31.14
C PHE A 7 26.17 -17.56 31.60
N ILE A 8 26.24 -16.25 31.52
CA ILE A 8 25.08 -15.37 31.68
C ILE A 8 24.35 -15.39 30.34
N CYS A 9 23.29 -16.20 30.23
CA CYS A 9 22.29 -16.04 29.18
C CYS A 9 21.50 -14.77 29.47
N LEU A 10 21.82 -13.68 28.78
CA LEU A 10 20.91 -12.55 28.63
C LEU A 10 19.72 -13.04 27.78
N LEU A 11 18.63 -13.41 28.45
CA LEU A 11 17.33 -13.51 27.80
C LEU A 11 16.90 -12.10 27.39
N PHE A 12 17.06 -11.77 26.11
CA PHE A 12 16.33 -10.67 25.50
C PHE A 12 14.84 -11.03 25.52
N PHE A 13 14.13 -10.43 26.46
CA PHE A 13 12.68 -10.45 26.50
C PHE A 13 12.20 -9.52 25.37
N LEU A 14 11.99 -10.08 24.18
CA LEU A 14 11.29 -9.39 23.09
C LEU A 14 9.83 -9.19 23.53
N ILE A 15 9.58 -8.02 24.09
CA ILE A 15 8.23 -7.52 24.35
C ILE A 15 7.58 -7.35 22.97
N GLY A 16 6.75 -8.32 22.60
CA GLY A 16 5.87 -8.23 21.44
C GLY A 16 4.79 -7.19 21.70
N LEU A 17 5.14 -5.93 21.51
CA LEU A 17 4.16 -4.89 21.23
C LEU A 17 3.96 -4.90 19.71
N SER A 18 2.84 -5.46 19.27
CA SER A 18 2.33 -5.21 17.92
C SER A 18 1.90 -3.75 17.84
N TYR A 19 2.88 -2.84 17.79
CA TYR A 19 2.64 -1.50 17.31
C TYR A 19 2.30 -1.66 15.82
N SER A 20 1.11 -1.22 15.42
CA SER A 20 0.90 -0.82 14.04
C SER A 20 1.94 0.27 13.79
N GLN A 21 3.03 -0.09 13.10
CA GLN A 21 4.09 0.86 12.80
C GLN A 21 3.50 1.90 11.86
N ASP A 22 3.57 3.16 12.27
CA ASP A 22 3.18 4.27 11.44
C ASP A 22 4.27 4.51 10.39
N LEU A 23 4.02 4.13 9.15
CA LEU A 23 4.97 4.28 8.04
C LEU A 23 4.76 5.57 7.25
N LYS A 24 4.13 6.60 7.84
CA LYS A 24 4.05 7.93 7.22
C LYS A 24 5.48 8.47 7.02
N PRO A 25 5.82 9.02 5.84
CA PRO A 25 7.14 9.61 5.63
C PRO A 25 7.34 10.85 6.50
N LEU A 26 8.59 11.12 6.84
CA LEU A 26 9.00 12.44 7.32
C LEU A 26 9.22 13.36 6.10
N GLY A 27 8.57 14.52 6.11
CA GLY A 27 8.61 15.48 5.00
C GLY A 27 9.14 16.85 5.39
N LYS A 28 9.15 17.79 4.44
CA LYS A 28 9.63 19.16 4.68
C LYS A 28 8.58 19.98 5.45
N TYR A 29 7.31 19.85 5.08
CA TYR A 29 6.26 20.73 5.58
C TYR A 29 5.63 20.22 6.88
N ASN A 30 5.56 18.91 7.06
CA ASN A 30 5.04 18.23 8.27
C ASN A 30 3.65 18.72 8.72
N SER A 31 2.86 19.26 7.79
CA SER A 31 1.48 19.70 8.03
C SER A 31 0.54 18.52 7.80
N VAL A 32 0.64 17.53 8.69
CA VAL A 32 -0.10 16.27 8.57
C VAL A 32 -1.58 16.47 8.88
N VAL A 33 -2.43 15.99 7.97
CA VAL A 33 -3.88 15.95 8.08
C VAL A 33 -4.34 14.52 7.88
N SER A 34 -5.23 14.05 8.74
CA SER A 34 -5.79 12.70 8.69
C SER A 34 -7.27 12.73 8.36
N HIS A 35 -7.64 12.01 7.30
CA HIS A 35 -9.01 11.69 6.92
C HIS A 35 -9.33 10.25 7.35
N ASN A 36 -10.49 9.72 6.98
CA ASN A 36 -10.90 8.39 7.46
C ASN A 36 -10.11 7.24 6.82
N TYR A 37 -9.63 7.43 5.59
CA TYR A 37 -9.01 6.35 4.78
C TYR A 37 -7.61 6.68 4.25
N TYR A 38 -7.15 7.91 4.46
CA TYR A 38 -5.79 8.33 4.11
C TYR A 38 -5.36 9.48 5.03
N SER A 39 -4.06 9.70 5.10
CA SER A 39 -3.45 10.89 5.67
C SER A 39 -2.62 11.57 4.58
N LEU A 40 -2.38 12.86 4.72
CA LEU A 40 -1.49 13.61 3.84
C LEU A 40 -0.65 14.60 4.64
N SER A 41 0.51 15.00 4.13
CA SER A 41 1.18 16.23 4.57
C SER A 41 0.98 17.30 3.51
N TYR A 42 0.44 18.45 3.91
CA TYR A 42 0.07 19.51 2.98
C TYR A 42 1.16 20.57 2.85
N SER A 43 1.44 21.00 1.61
CA SER A 43 2.29 22.15 1.33
C SER A 43 1.44 23.35 0.95
N GLU A 44 1.37 24.32 1.84
CA GLU A 44 0.77 25.64 1.58
C GLU A 44 1.46 26.35 0.40
N GLU A 45 2.80 26.25 0.31
CA GLU A 45 3.60 26.85 -0.76
C GLU A 45 3.22 26.33 -2.15
N HIS A 46 2.76 25.08 -2.24
CA HIS A 46 2.49 24.40 -3.51
C HIS A 46 1.01 24.13 -3.76
N GLU A 47 0.15 24.49 -2.80
CA GLU A 47 -1.30 24.24 -2.79
C GLU A 47 -1.67 22.77 -3.08
N GLN A 48 -0.84 21.82 -2.64
CA GLN A 48 -1.05 20.38 -2.78
C GLN A 48 -0.30 19.58 -1.71
N ALA A 49 -0.64 18.31 -1.54
CA ALA A 49 0.09 17.43 -0.63
C ALA A 49 1.52 17.14 -1.12
N GLU A 50 2.50 17.15 -0.23
CA GLU A 50 3.85 16.63 -0.49
C GLU A 50 3.85 15.10 -0.53
N TRP A 51 3.04 14.47 0.33
CA TRP A 51 2.79 13.04 0.31
C TRP A 51 1.37 12.72 0.79
N VAL A 52 0.84 11.60 0.31
CA VAL A 52 -0.40 10.95 0.75
C VAL A 52 -0.09 9.52 1.12
N TYR A 53 -0.55 9.10 2.31
CA TYR A 53 -0.39 7.79 2.91
C TYR A 53 -1.75 7.11 3.04
N TYR A 54 -1.89 5.88 2.57
CA TYR A 54 -3.11 5.10 2.75
C TYR A 54 -2.88 3.59 2.77
N ILE A 55 -3.83 2.86 3.35
CA ILE A 55 -3.86 1.41 3.34
C ILE A 55 -4.76 0.93 2.20
N LEU A 56 -4.20 0.06 1.35
CA LEU A 56 -4.89 -0.54 0.23
C LEU A 56 -5.17 -2.02 0.50
N ASN A 57 -6.46 -2.35 0.61
CA ASN A 57 -6.95 -3.71 0.68
C ASN A 57 -8.06 -3.91 -0.36
N SER A 58 -7.65 -4.25 -1.58
CA SER A 58 -8.56 -4.36 -2.72
C SER A 58 -9.62 -5.46 -2.52
N SER A 59 -9.35 -6.44 -1.65
CA SER A 59 -10.30 -7.51 -1.31
C SER A 59 -11.53 -7.02 -0.54
N GLN A 60 -11.43 -5.85 0.11
CA GLN A 60 -12.53 -5.22 0.88
C GLN A 60 -13.35 -4.22 0.05
N PHE A 61 -13.05 -4.05 -1.24
CA PHE A 61 -13.79 -3.12 -2.08
C PHE A 61 -15.25 -3.53 -2.24
N ASN A 62 -16.14 -2.56 -2.02
CA ASN A 62 -17.56 -2.70 -2.25
C ASN A 62 -17.90 -2.28 -3.69
N ALA A 63 -18.33 -3.24 -4.49
CA ALA A 63 -18.69 -3.02 -5.89
C ALA A 63 -19.84 -2.03 -6.08
N THR A 64 -20.70 -1.82 -5.08
CA THR A 64 -21.85 -0.90 -5.16
C THR A 64 -21.45 0.56 -4.93
N VAL A 65 -20.24 0.84 -4.44
CA VAL A 65 -19.76 2.21 -4.27
C VAL A 65 -19.41 2.78 -5.64
N GLU A 66 -20.17 3.79 -6.05
CA GLU A 66 -19.97 4.50 -7.32
C GLU A 66 -19.02 5.69 -7.14
N ARG A 67 -18.34 6.05 -8.22
CA ARG A 67 -17.45 7.21 -8.24
C ARG A 67 -18.27 8.49 -8.08
N SER A 68 -18.04 9.26 -7.02
CA SER A 68 -18.86 10.43 -6.67
C SER A 68 -18.63 11.65 -7.56
N ASN A 69 -17.43 11.84 -8.10
CA ASN A 69 -17.05 13.00 -8.93
C ASN A 69 -17.28 14.37 -8.25
N ASN A 70 -17.34 14.40 -6.92
CA ASN A 70 -17.70 15.57 -6.11
C ASN A 70 -16.47 16.32 -5.57
N PHE A 71 -15.63 16.79 -6.48
CA PHE A 71 -14.48 17.62 -6.12
C PHE A 71 -14.87 18.80 -5.23
N LYS A 72 -14.18 18.96 -4.11
CA LYS A 72 -14.55 19.93 -3.06
C LYS A 72 -13.33 20.35 -2.24
N SER A 73 -13.39 21.56 -1.69
CA SER A 73 -12.37 22.05 -0.76
C SER A 73 -12.28 21.17 0.48
N ASP A 74 -11.08 20.97 0.97
CA ASP A 74 -10.81 20.27 2.23
C ASP A 74 -10.82 21.26 3.40
N LYS A 75 -11.76 21.06 4.33
CA LYS A 75 -11.92 21.93 5.51
C LYS A 75 -10.89 21.66 6.61
N LEU A 76 -10.12 20.58 6.50
CA LEU A 76 -9.07 20.27 7.46
C LEU A 76 -7.75 20.99 7.15
N ILE A 77 -7.63 21.60 5.95
CA ILE A 77 -6.52 22.48 5.60
C ILE A 77 -6.78 23.86 6.21
N LYS A 78 -5.79 24.43 6.92
CA LYS A 78 -5.96 25.61 7.77
C LYS A 78 -6.25 26.89 7.00
N THR A 79 -5.59 27.08 5.86
CA THR A 79 -5.75 28.25 4.98
C THR A 79 -6.90 28.01 4.01
N SER A 80 -6.68 27.10 3.06
CA SER A 80 -7.54 26.54 2.03
C SER A 80 -6.69 25.55 1.23
N SER A 81 -7.35 24.72 0.41
CA SER A 81 -6.66 23.98 -0.64
C SER A 81 -6.93 24.59 -2.01
N SER A 82 -6.20 24.14 -3.02
CA SER A 82 -6.50 24.42 -4.43
C SER A 82 -8.00 24.28 -4.75
N GLN A 83 -8.48 25.08 -5.70
CA GLN A 83 -9.88 25.17 -6.06
C GLN A 83 -10.13 24.61 -7.45
N LEU A 84 -11.41 24.30 -7.73
CA LEU A 84 -11.84 23.87 -9.07
C LEU A 84 -11.53 24.88 -10.16
N SER A 85 -11.56 26.17 -9.82
CA SER A 85 -11.23 27.27 -10.73
C SER A 85 -9.77 27.24 -11.17
N ASP A 86 -8.85 26.75 -10.33
CA ASP A 86 -7.42 26.74 -10.67
C ASP A 86 -7.10 25.77 -11.82
N TYR A 87 -7.88 24.69 -11.90
CA TYR A 87 -7.76 23.68 -12.96
C TYR A 87 -8.56 24.02 -14.22
N LYS A 88 -9.46 25.02 -14.16
CA LYS A 88 -10.33 25.35 -15.28
C LYS A 88 -9.53 26.02 -16.39
N GLY A 89 -9.40 25.34 -17.53
CA GLY A 89 -8.69 25.89 -18.70
C GLY A 89 -7.17 25.82 -18.62
N SER A 90 -6.60 25.20 -17.58
CA SER A 90 -5.15 25.09 -17.41
C SER A 90 -4.50 24.04 -18.32
N GLY A 91 -5.28 23.11 -18.88
CA GLY A 91 -4.79 21.95 -19.64
C GLY A 91 -4.36 20.77 -18.77
N TYR A 92 -4.36 20.91 -17.43
CA TYR A 92 -4.03 19.84 -16.49
C TYR A 92 -5.28 19.16 -15.95
N HIS A 93 -5.18 17.86 -15.70
CA HIS A 93 -6.20 17.10 -14.99
C HIS A 93 -6.10 17.34 -13.49
N ARG A 94 -7.24 17.23 -12.81
CA ARG A 94 -7.34 17.04 -11.36
C ARG A 94 -6.91 15.60 -11.02
N GLY A 95 -5.61 15.35 -11.05
CA GLY A 95 -5.01 14.04 -10.78
C GLY A 95 -5.12 13.69 -9.31
N HIS A 96 -5.67 12.51 -8.98
CA HIS A 96 -5.76 12.07 -7.59
C HIS A 96 -4.39 11.53 -7.15
N LEU A 97 -4.02 11.78 -5.89
CA LEU A 97 -2.86 11.12 -5.26
C LEU A 97 -3.29 9.77 -4.67
N ALA A 98 -4.25 9.77 -3.74
CA ALA A 98 -5.03 8.58 -3.38
C ALA A 98 -6.22 8.44 -4.35
N PRO A 99 -6.19 7.47 -5.30
CA PRO A 99 -7.15 7.43 -6.39
C PRO A 99 -8.51 6.92 -5.93
N ALA A 100 -9.59 7.44 -6.52
CA ALA A 100 -10.94 7.02 -6.14
C ALA A 100 -11.20 5.50 -6.36
N ALA A 101 -10.46 4.88 -7.30
CA ALA A 101 -10.53 3.44 -7.53
C ALA A 101 -9.93 2.61 -6.38
N ASP A 102 -9.09 3.22 -5.53
CA ASP A 102 -8.54 2.62 -4.31
C ASP A 102 -9.43 2.90 -3.09
N MET A 103 -10.43 3.77 -3.23
CA MET A 103 -11.31 4.24 -2.16
C MET A 103 -12.74 3.71 -2.33
N LYS A 104 -12.89 2.46 -2.78
CA LYS A 104 -14.18 1.80 -2.97
C LYS A 104 -14.70 1.09 -1.71
N TYR A 105 -14.28 1.48 -0.51
CA TYR A 105 -14.72 0.83 0.73
C TYR A 105 -16.16 1.22 1.10
N ASN A 106 -16.47 2.52 1.02
CA ASN A 106 -17.79 3.08 1.23
C ASN A 106 -17.90 4.49 0.63
N ASN A 107 -19.10 5.07 0.66
CA ASN A 107 -19.37 6.40 0.11
C ASN A 107 -18.56 7.53 0.79
N ILE A 108 -18.14 7.35 2.05
CA ILE A 108 -17.28 8.31 2.76
C ILE A 108 -15.89 8.29 2.14
N SER A 109 -15.21 7.13 2.11
CA SER A 109 -13.88 6.98 1.51
C SER A 109 -13.84 7.51 0.07
N MET A 110 -14.87 7.18 -0.72
CA MET A 110 -15.00 7.64 -2.09
C MET A 110 -15.10 9.16 -2.16
N SER A 111 -15.99 9.77 -1.37
CA SER A 111 -16.21 11.21 -1.33
C SER A 111 -14.99 11.99 -0.81
N GLU A 112 -14.23 11.43 0.13
CA GLU A 112 -12.98 12.03 0.64
C GLU A 112 -11.84 11.98 -0.38
N SER A 113 -11.82 10.99 -1.28
CA SER A 113 -10.82 10.95 -2.36
C SER A 113 -10.92 12.14 -3.33
N PHE A 114 -12.04 12.87 -3.31
CA PHE A 114 -12.28 14.07 -4.12
C PHE A 114 -11.99 15.39 -3.40
N PHE A 115 -11.41 15.35 -2.19
CA PHE A 115 -10.86 16.57 -1.60
C PHE A 115 -9.75 17.14 -2.46
N MET A 116 -9.74 18.47 -2.66
CA MET A 116 -8.73 19.14 -3.48
C MET A 116 -7.33 19.08 -2.86
N SER A 117 -7.22 18.85 -1.55
CA SER A 117 -5.95 18.55 -0.87
C SER A 117 -5.29 17.24 -1.35
N ASN A 118 -6.08 16.31 -1.88
CA ASN A 118 -5.65 15.04 -2.48
C ASN A 118 -5.48 15.12 -4.02
N VAL A 119 -5.43 16.34 -4.58
CA VAL A 119 -5.37 16.58 -6.02
C VAL A 119 -4.09 17.31 -6.39
N SER A 120 -3.47 16.91 -7.50
CA SER A 120 -2.26 17.52 -8.05
C SER A 120 -2.35 17.70 -9.59
N PRO A 121 -1.72 18.75 -10.19
CA PRO A 121 -1.76 19.00 -11.63
C PRO A 121 -1.02 17.96 -12.48
N GLN A 122 -1.77 17.02 -13.04
CA GLN A 122 -1.23 15.98 -13.91
C GLN A 122 -1.54 16.24 -15.38
N THR A 123 -0.58 16.02 -16.28
CA THR A 123 -0.86 16.11 -17.72
C THR A 123 -1.87 15.01 -18.12
N PRO A 124 -2.76 15.24 -19.10
CA PRO A 124 -3.77 14.26 -19.49
C PRO A 124 -3.19 12.90 -19.89
N SER A 125 -2.07 12.90 -20.62
CA SER A 125 -1.39 11.69 -21.09
C SER A 125 -0.65 10.95 -19.98
N PHE A 126 -0.16 11.65 -18.96
CA PHE A 126 0.39 11.03 -17.75
C PHE A 126 -0.71 10.34 -16.94
N ASN A 127 -1.75 11.09 -16.54
CA ASN A 127 -2.82 10.66 -15.66
C ASN A 127 -3.60 9.46 -16.25
N THR A 128 -4.03 9.57 -17.50
CA THR A 128 -4.83 8.51 -18.16
C THR A 128 -3.98 7.37 -18.73
N GLY A 129 -2.67 7.59 -18.87
CA GLY A 129 -1.69 6.66 -19.41
C GLY A 129 -0.93 5.94 -18.30
N ILE A 130 0.36 6.24 -18.17
CA ILE A 130 1.29 5.50 -17.31
C ILE A 130 0.85 5.44 -15.84
N TRP A 131 0.35 6.55 -15.29
CA TRP A 131 -0.03 6.64 -13.89
C TRP A 131 -1.17 5.69 -13.55
N LYS A 132 -2.25 5.72 -14.35
CA LYS A 132 -3.38 4.78 -14.23
C LYS A 132 -2.95 3.32 -14.31
N ARG A 133 -1.94 2.99 -15.13
CA ARG A 133 -1.43 1.60 -15.22
C ARG A 133 -0.71 1.20 -13.94
N ILE A 134 0.13 2.08 -13.37
CA ILE A 134 0.82 1.85 -12.09
C ILE A 134 -0.21 1.61 -10.99
N GLU A 135 -1.21 2.49 -10.87
CA GLU A 135 -2.29 2.34 -9.89
C GLU A 135 -3.03 0.99 -10.06
N LYS A 136 -3.28 0.57 -11.30
CA LYS A 136 -3.93 -0.72 -11.56
C LYS A 136 -3.03 -1.88 -11.14
N THR A 137 -1.75 -1.84 -11.46
CA THR A 137 -0.78 -2.88 -11.06
C THR A 137 -0.72 -3.02 -9.54
N ILE A 138 -0.67 -1.92 -8.80
CA ILE A 138 -0.67 -1.93 -7.33
C ILE A 138 -1.98 -2.50 -6.77
N ARG A 139 -3.14 -2.13 -7.32
CA ARG A 139 -4.43 -2.78 -6.96
C ARG A 139 -4.43 -4.28 -7.22
N ASP A 140 -3.92 -4.71 -8.39
CA ASP A 140 -3.86 -6.13 -8.72
C ASP A 140 -2.93 -6.89 -7.76
N TRP A 141 -1.84 -6.25 -7.32
CA TRP A 141 -0.97 -6.78 -6.28
C TRP A 141 -1.63 -6.85 -4.92
N SER A 142 -2.42 -5.85 -4.52
CA SER A 142 -3.18 -5.90 -3.27
C SER A 142 -4.21 -7.04 -3.26
N TYR A 143 -4.80 -7.41 -4.40
CA TYR A 143 -5.61 -8.63 -4.47
C TYR A 143 -4.82 -9.93 -4.24
N LEU A 144 -3.54 -9.95 -4.62
CA LEU A 144 -2.69 -11.14 -4.57
C LEU A 144 -1.95 -11.29 -3.24
N TYR A 145 -1.40 -10.19 -2.73
CA TYR A 145 -0.54 -10.15 -1.56
C TYR A 145 -1.27 -9.64 -0.32
N GLY A 146 -2.47 -9.08 -0.47
CA GLY A 146 -3.28 -8.61 0.64
C GLY A 146 -3.16 -7.10 0.86
N GLU A 147 -3.04 -6.73 2.13
CA GLU A 147 -2.98 -5.33 2.51
C GLU A 147 -1.62 -4.73 2.16
N LEU A 148 -1.63 -3.58 1.48
CA LEU A 148 -0.43 -2.84 1.12
C LEU A 148 -0.52 -1.43 1.72
N VAL A 149 0.58 -0.95 2.29
CA VAL A 149 0.76 0.48 2.58
C VAL A 149 1.18 1.17 1.29
N ILE A 150 0.47 2.23 0.93
CA ILE A 150 0.76 3.04 -0.25
C ILE A 150 1.14 4.45 0.19
N ILE A 151 2.26 4.93 -0.34
CA ILE A 151 2.75 6.29 -0.12
C ILE A 151 2.96 6.91 -1.49
N THR A 152 2.44 8.12 -1.73
CA THR A 152 2.46 8.71 -3.07
C THR A 152 2.41 10.21 -3.02
N GLY A 153 3.01 10.86 -4.01
CA GLY A 153 3.01 12.31 -4.05
C GLY A 153 3.67 12.86 -5.31
N PRO A 154 3.56 14.17 -5.51
CA PRO A 154 4.46 14.89 -6.40
C PRO A 154 5.85 15.05 -5.75
N VAL A 155 6.88 15.23 -6.57
CA VAL A 155 8.18 15.71 -6.08
C VAL A 155 8.12 17.24 -6.03
N LEU A 156 8.14 17.80 -4.82
CA LEU A 156 8.05 19.24 -4.54
C LEU A 156 9.40 19.88 -4.18
N ASN A 157 10.48 19.12 -4.32
CA ASN A 157 11.84 19.61 -4.22
C ASN A 157 12.48 19.57 -5.62
N GLY A 158 12.92 20.71 -6.15
CA GLY A 158 13.61 20.78 -7.44
C GLY A 158 12.80 21.43 -8.56
N GLU A 159 12.82 20.82 -9.75
CA GLU A 159 12.27 21.43 -10.97
C GLU A 159 10.75 21.29 -11.09
N PHE A 160 10.10 22.39 -11.47
CA PHE A 160 8.66 22.47 -11.73
C PHE A 160 8.37 22.91 -13.17
N LEU A 161 7.17 22.61 -13.67
CA LEU A 161 6.74 22.98 -15.02
C LEU A 161 5.99 24.33 -15.08
N GLY A 162 5.77 24.96 -13.93
CA GLY A 162 5.04 26.22 -13.78
C GLY A 162 3.99 26.16 -12.67
N THR A 163 2.99 27.04 -12.72
CA THR A 163 1.84 27.07 -11.82
C THR A 163 0.52 27.13 -12.60
N ILE A 164 -0.61 26.81 -11.96
CA ILE A 164 -1.95 26.97 -12.50
C ILE A 164 -2.85 27.75 -11.54
N GLY A 165 -3.83 28.45 -12.09
CA GLY A 165 -4.90 29.07 -11.31
C GLY A 165 -4.50 30.36 -10.60
N ALA A 166 -5.44 30.87 -9.78
CA ALA A 166 -5.23 32.09 -9.01
C ALA A 166 -4.47 31.83 -7.70
N ASN A 167 -4.44 30.57 -7.26
CA ASN A 167 -3.71 30.14 -6.08
C ASN A 167 -2.29 29.63 -6.41
N ASP A 168 -1.80 29.83 -7.65
CA ASP A 168 -0.44 29.42 -8.06
C ASP A 168 -0.09 27.95 -7.74
N VAL A 169 -1.04 27.04 -7.97
CA VAL A 169 -0.86 25.60 -7.71
C VAL A 169 0.30 25.10 -8.56
N THR A 170 1.38 24.66 -7.90
CA THR A 170 2.60 24.22 -8.58
C THR A 170 2.32 23.03 -9.50
N ILE A 171 2.88 23.02 -10.71
CA ILE A 171 2.86 21.87 -11.61
C ILE A 171 4.13 21.04 -11.38
N PRO A 172 4.04 19.87 -10.74
CA PRO A 172 5.21 19.04 -10.48
C PRO A 172 5.76 18.46 -11.77
N LYS A 173 7.09 18.38 -11.88
CA LYS A 173 7.75 17.68 -12.99
C LYS A 173 7.76 16.16 -12.79
N TRP A 174 7.78 15.69 -11.54
CA TRP A 174 7.87 14.27 -11.20
C TRP A 174 6.82 13.88 -10.16
N TYR A 175 6.42 12.61 -10.22
CA TYR A 175 5.55 11.96 -9.25
C TYR A 175 6.14 10.64 -8.82
N TYR A 176 5.85 10.24 -7.60
CA TYR A 176 6.28 8.96 -7.06
C TYR A 176 5.13 8.19 -6.41
N LYS A 177 5.28 6.86 -6.37
CA LYS A 177 4.39 5.97 -5.63
C LYS A 177 5.19 4.79 -5.10
N VAL A 178 5.04 4.53 -3.80
CA VAL A 178 5.67 3.43 -3.07
C VAL A 178 4.56 2.48 -2.62
N ALA A 179 4.80 1.18 -2.74
CA ALA A 179 3.94 0.14 -2.19
C ALA A 179 4.76 -0.79 -1.29
N ILE A 180 4.23 -1.08 -0.10
CA ILE A 180 4.92 -1.84 0.95
C ILE A 180 3.99 -2.96 1.42
N ASP A 181 4.47 -4.19 1.39
CA ASP A 181 3.81 -5.35 1.97
C ASP A 181 4.13 -5.44 3.47
N LEU A 182 3.11 -5.27 4.33
CA LEU A 182 3.27 -5.30 5.79
C LEU A 182 3.64 -6.69 6.33
N ASP A 183 3.33 -7.75 5.58
CA ASP A 183 3.68 -9.13 5.95
C ASP A 183 5.07 -9.52 5.45
N ASN A 184 5.70 -8.69 4.61
CA ASN A 184 7.04 -8.88 4.07
C ASN A 184 7.67 -7.55 3.61
N TYR A 185 8.35 -6.84 4.52
CA TYR A 185 8.99 -5.55 4.22
C TYR A 185 9.97 -5.57 3.05
N ASN A 186 10.62 -6.70 2.77
CA ASN A 186 11.48 -6.84 1.58
C ASN A 186 10.67 -6.70 0.29
N ARG A 187 9.37 -7.02 0.30
CA ARG A 187 8.45 -6.74 -0.81
C ARG A 187 7.94 -5.30 -0.69
N ASN A 188 8.86 -4.36 -0.87
CA ASN A 188 8.56 -2.97 -1.17
C ASN A 188 8.84 -2.68 -2.65
N ILE A 189 8.35 -1.54 -3.16
CA ILE A 189 8.69 -1.04 -4.50
C ILE A 189 8.38 0.44 -4.61
N ALA A 190 9.28 1.19 -5.24
CA ALA A 190 9.13 2.61 -5.50
C ALA A 190 9.12 2.89 -7.01
N PHE A 191 8.19 3.73 -7.46
CA PHE A 191 8.11 4.25 -8.82
C PHE A 191 8.41 5.74 -8.82
N LEU A 192 9.20 6.21 -9.80
CA LEU A 192 9.42 7.62 -10.08
C LEU A 192 9.12 7.90 -11.55
N VAL A 193 8.23 8.85 -11.83
CA VAL A 193 7.71 9.06 -13.18
C VAL A 193 7.56 10.55 -13.48
N GLU A 194 8.06 10.98 -14.63
CA GLU A 194 7.91 12.35 -15.10
C GLU A 194 6.45 12.63 -15.49
N ASN A 195 5.95 13.84 -15.22
CA ASN A 195 4.59 14.31 -15.49
C ASN A 195 4.31 14.53 -17.00
N LYS A 196 4.53 13.49 -17.80
CA LYS A 196 4.29 13.45 -19.23
C LYS A 196 3.78 12.08 -19.66
N GLY A 197 3.26 12.00 -20.88
CA GLY A 197 2.89 10.73 -21.47
C GLY A 197 4.11 9.81 -21.60
N SER A 198 3.96 8.55 -21.20
CA SER A 198 5.00 7.53 -21.36
C SER A 198 4.40 6.21 -21.83
N SER A 199 5.09 5.58 -22.78
CA SER A 199 4.80 4.22 -23.28
C SER A 199 5.72 3.15 -22.68
N GLU A 200 6.63 3.56 -21.79
CA GLU A 200 7.58 2.65 -21.17
C GLU A 200 6.90 1.56 -20.34
N SER A 201 7.64 0.47 -20.13
CA SER A 201 7.22 -0.60 -19.24
C SER A 201 7.11 -0.08 -17.80
N ILE A 202 6.15 -0.56 -17.01
CA ILE A 202 6.05 -0.11 -15.61
C ILE A 202 7.32 -0.47 -14.82
N LYS A 203 7.88 -1.65 -15.11
CA LYS A 203 9.06 -2.17 -14.44
C LYS A 203 10.33 -1.31 -14.67
N SER A 204 10.42 -0.59 -15.78
CA SER A 204 11.57 0.30 -16.05
C SER A 204 11.53 1.63 -15.30
N LEU A 205 10.40 1.95 -14.66
CA LEU A 205 10.22 3.18 -13.86
C LEU A 205 10.48 2.96 -12.37
N VAL A 206 10.95 1.76 -12.01
CA VAL A 206 11.24 1.40 -10.62
C VAL A 206 12.60 1.95 -10.22
N VAL A 207 12.64 2.58 -9.06
CA VAL A 207 13.86 3.07 -8.40
C VAL A 207 14.02 2.42 -7.02
N SER A 208 15.20 2.52 -6.41
CA SER A 208 15.39 2.19 -5.00
C SER A 208 14.69 3.24 -4.12
N ILE A 209 14.43 2.91 -2.86
CA ILE A 209 13.90 3.87 -1.90
C ILE A 209 14.97 4.93 -1.60
N ASP A 210 16.24 4.54 -1.37
CA ASP A 210 17.38 5.47 -1.21
C ASP A 210 17.41 6.55 -2.29
N TYR A 211 17.27 6.14 -3.55
CA TYR A 211 17.31 7.07 -4.67
C TYR A 211 16.09 8.00 -4.66
N LEU A 212 14.92 7.48 -4.30
CA LEU A 212 13.71 8.29 -4.20
C LEU A 212 13.82 9.31 -3.04
N GLU A 213 14.43 8.95 -1.92
CA GLU A 213 14.68 9.84 -0.79
C GLU A 213 15.62 10.97 -1.17
N GLU A 214 16.78 10.64 -1.75
CA GLU A 214 17.72 11.64 -2.26
C GLU A 214 17.04 12.58 -3.27
N PHE A 215 16.20 12.02 -4.15
CA PHE A 215 15.52 12.78 -5.19
C PHE A 215 14.37 13.65 -4.67
N SER A 216 13.61 13.18 -3.69
CA SER A 216 12.39 13.84 -3.21
C SER A 216 12.60 14.69 -1.95
N GLY A 217 13.65 14.40 -1.17
CA GLY A 217 13.87 14.97 0.15
C GLY A 217 12.92 14.45 1.22
N LEU A 218 12.21 13.35 0.96
CA LEU A 218 11.43 12.61 1.96
C LEU A 218 12.31 11.54 2.59
N ASP A 219 11.96 11.17 3.81
CA ASP A 219 12.53 10.05 4.55
C ASP A 219 11.38 9.04 4.78
N PHE A 220 11.41 7.96 4.00
CA PHE A 220 10.47 6.85 4.11
C PHE A 220 10.97 5.93 5.23
N PHE A 221 10.06 5.20 5.85
CA PHE A 221 10.42 4.26 6.92
C PHE A 221 11.12 4.83 8.16
N HIS A 222 11.37 6.14 8.30
CA HIS A 222 11.97 6.86 9.45
C HIS A 222 11.63 6.39 10.90
N ALA A 223 10.56 5.61 11.07
CA ALA A 223 10.16 5.00 12.33
C ALA A 223 10.81 3.61 12.57
N LEU A 224 11.53 3.08 11.59
CA LEU A 224 12.33 1.87 11.69
C LEU A 224 13.74 2.23 12.19
N SER A 225 14.57 1.22 12.41
CA SER A 225 15.98 1.43 12.71
C SER A 225 16.77 1.45 11.41
N ASP A 226 17.83 2.25 11.35
CA ASP A 226 18.75 2.33 10.20
C ASP A 226 19.16 0.96 9.66
N GLU A 227 19.49 -0.02 10.52
CA GLU A 227 19.86 -1.39 10.11
C GLU A 227 18.75 -2.12 9.32
N VAL A 228 17.49 -1.85 9.66
CA VAL A 228 16.32 -2.44 8.99
C VAL A 228 16.07 -1.74 7.65
N GLU A 229 16.16 -0.41 7.62
CA GLU A 229 16.02 0.41 6.41
C GLU A 229 17.10 0.04 5.38
N GLU A 230 18.37 0.08 5.77
CA GLU A 230 19.52 -0.28 4.93
C GLU A 230 19.41 -1.69 4.32
N SER A 231 18.70 -2.60 4.99
CA SER A 231 18.54 -3.98 4.52
C SER A 231 17.70 -4.09 3.24
N PHE A 232 16.84 -3.10 2.93
CA PHE A 232 15.96 -3.16 1.77
C PHE A 232 15.87 -1.87 0.94
N GLU A 233 16.28 -0.71 1.41
CA GLU A 233 16.02 0.52 0.66
C GLU A 233 16.90 0.69 -0.57
N SER A 234 18.13 0.18 -0.52
CA SER A 234 19.11 0.20 -1.62
C SER A 234 18.75 -0.67 -2.83
N SER A 235 17.74 -1.53 -2.72
CA SER A 235 17.37 -2.52 -3.74
C SER A 235 15.98 -2.28 -4.34
N THR A 236 15.80 -2.58 -5.63
CA THR A 236 14.54 -2.33 -6.35
C THR A 236 13.47 -3.41 -6.19
N HIS A 237 13.81 -4.55 -5.57
CA HIS A 237 12.90 -5.65 -5.20
C HIS A 237 11.93 -6.17 -6.28
N THR A 238 12.19 -5.87 -7.57
CA THR A 238 11.26 -6.17 -8.66
C THR A 238 10.98 -7.66 -8.86
N GLY A 239 11.85 -8.55 -8.39
CA GLY A 239 11.67 -10.00 -8.43
C GLY A 239 10.66 -10.54 -7.42
N LEU A 240 10.27 -9.74 -6.41
CA LEU A 240 9.30 -10.13 -5.38
C LEU A 240 7.86 -9.82 -5.80
N TRP A 241 7.65 -9.14 -6.93
CA TRP A 241 6.32 -8.78 -7.42
C TRP A 241 5.95 -9.57 -8.67
N ASN A 242 4.72 -10.12 -8.71
CA ASN A 242 4.20 -10.77 -9.90
C ASN A 242 3.66 -9.73 -10.89
N TRP A 243 4.43 -9.42 -11.92
CA TRP A 243 4.09 -8.42 -12.95
C TRP A 243 3.01 -8.85 -13.93
N ASN A 244 2.61 -10.13 -13.93
CA ASN A 244 1.65 -10.69 -14.88
C ASN A 244 0.27 -10.96 -14.25
N VAL A 245 0.03 -10.44 -13.04
CA VAL A 245 -1.27 -10.58 -12.38
C VAL A 245 -2.31 -9.68 -13.07
N LYS A 246 -3.48 -10.23 -13.33
CA LYS A 246 -4.70 -9.48 -13.66
C LYS A 246 -5.78 -9.93 -12.70
N ALA A 247 -5.85 -9.26 -11.55
CA ALA A 247 -6.91 -9.53 -10.61
C ALA A 247 -8.20 -8.84 -11.09
N TYR A 248 -9.31 -9.55 -10.98
CA TYR A 248 -10.64 -9.00 -11.21
C TYR A 248 -11.35 -8.88 -9.86
N PRO A 249 -12.11 -7.80 -9.62
CA PRO A 249 -12.97 -7.75 -8.45
C PRO A 249 -13.87 -8.99 -8.48
N LYS A 250 -13.97 -9.72 -7.36
CA LYS A 250 -14.89 -10.86 -7.25
C LYS A 250 -16.29 -10.34 -7.56
N SER A 251 -16.75 -10.59 -8.77
CA SER A 251 -18.06 -10.16 -9.23
C SER A 251 -19.12 -10.78 -8.35
N SER A 252 -20.02 -9.94 -7.88
CA SER A 252 -21.36 -10.19 -7.36
C SER A 252 -21.85 -11.61 -7.68
N VAL A 253 -21.97 -12.45 -6.66
CA VAL A 253 -22.69 -13.72 -6.78
C VAL A 253 -24.12 -13.36 -7.18
N THR A 254 -24.48 -13.60 -8.44
CA THR A 254 -25.87 -13.62 -8.91
C THR A 254 -26.61 -14.67 -8.08
N ILE A 255 -27.41 -14.23 -7.12
CA ILE A 255 -28.33 -15.08 -6.37
C ILE A 255 -29.39 -15.56 -7.39
N MET A 256 -29.18 -16.76 -7.95
CA MET A 256 -30.27 -17.48 -8.57
C MET A 256 -31.20 -18.00 -7.47
N LYS A 257 -32.45 -17.55 -7.52
CA LYS A 257 -33.56 -18.05 -6.72
C LYS A 257 -33.72 -19.56 -6.94
N ASN A 258 -33.45 -20.35 -5.89
CA ASN A 258 -34.32 -21.41 -5.36
C ASN A 258 -33.49 -22.45 -4.60
N GLY A 259 -33.88 -22.71 -3.36
CA GLY A 259 -33.64 -23.99 -2.68
C GLY A 259 -32.48 -24.00 -1.69
N THR A 260 -32.86 -24.06 -0.41
CA THR A 260 -32.08 -24.52 0.76
C THR A 260 -30.84 -23.72 1.17
N ILE A 261 -30.98 -23.03 2.31
CA ILE A 261 -29.89 -22.41 3.06
C ILE A 261 -29.02 -23.53 3.63
N ASP A 262 -27.81 -23.70 3.11
CA ASP A 262 -26.74 -24.44 3.78
C ASP A 262 -25.80 -23.42 4.43
N HIS A 263 -25.85 -23.35 5.77
CA HIS A 263 -24.94 -22.56 6.59
C HIS A 263 -23.57 -23.24 6.68
N THR A 264 -22.86 -23.42 5.58
CA THR A 264 -21.41 -23.65 5.62
C THR A 264 -20.73 -23.18 4.34
N LYS A 265 -19.60 -22.47 4.53
CA LYS A 265 -18.43 -22.33 3.62
C LYS A 265 -18.15 -20.91 3.10
N ASP A 266 -17.49 -20.15 3.97
CA ASP A 266 -16.45 -19.19 3.58
C ASP A 266 -15.39 -19.87 2.68
N HIS A 267 -15.27 -19.41 1.44
CA HIS A 267 -14.23 -19.85 0.51
C HIS A 267 -13.16 -18.77 0.32
N LEU A 268 -12.08 -18.92 1.11
CA LEU A 268 -10.73 -18.43 0.81
C LEU A 268 -10.12 -19.22 -0.36
N PRO A 269 -9.47 -18.58 -1.35
CA PRO A 269 -8.52 -19.24 -2.26
C PRO A 269 -7.08 -18.91 -1.83
N SER A 270 -6.39 -19.81 -1.13
CA SER A 270 -5.48 -20.85 -1.66
C SER A 270 -4.00 -20.43 -1.80
N ASN A 271 -3.33 -20.14 -0.69
CA ASN A 271 -2.41 -21.15 -0.17
C ASN A 271 -3.22 -21.95 0.85
N GLY A 272 -3.45 -23.24 0.59
CA GLY A 272 -4.42 -24.04 1.34
C GLY A 272 -4.24 -23.90 2.86
N LYS A 273 -5.34 -23.83 3.62
CA LYS A 273 -5.30 -23.78 5.08
C LYS A 273 -4.35 -24.88 5.59
N ILE A 274 -3.26 -24.48 6.25
CA ILE A 274 -2.33 -25.41 6.89
C ILE A 274 -2.60 -25.46 8.39
N TYR A 275 -2.29 -26.59 8.99
CA TYR A 275 -2.61 -26.90 10.38
C TYR A 275 -1.42 -27.57 11.04
N ARG A 276 -1.25 -27.35 12.34
CA ARG A 276 -0.34 -28.13 13.18
C ARG A 276 -1.12 -28.91 14.24
N THR A 277 -0.47 -29.92 14.82
CA THR A 277 -0.94 -30.56 16.05
C THR A 277 -0.41 -29.79 17.26
N ASN A 278 -0.96 -30.07 18.45
CA ASN A 278 -0.51 -29.42 19.70
C ASN A 278 0.98 -29.63 20.00
N THR A 279 1.52 -30.80 19.63
CA THR A 279 2.87 -31.25 20.02
C THR A 279 3.76 -31.62 18.83
N GLY A 280 3.23 -31.60 17.61
CA GLY A 280 3.96 -32.02 16.42
C GLY A 280 4.88 -30.95 15.86
N LYS A 281 5.99 -31.39 15.29
CA LYS A 281 6.99 -30.54 14.61
C LYS A 281 6.71 -30.34 13.12
N LYS A 282 5.47 -30.56 12.67
CA LYS A 282 5.10 -30.50 11.25
C LYS A 282 3.81 -29.76 11.03
N TYR A 283 3.69 -29.10 9.87
CA TYR A 283 2.44 -28.55 9.39
C TYR A 283 1.81 -29.45 8.32
N HIS A 284 0.49 -29.34 8.16
CA HIS A 284 -0.37 -30.33 7.49
C HIS A 284 -1.48 -29.66 6.67
N LYS A 285 -1.96 -30.30 5.60
CA LYS A 285 -3.24 -29.96 4.95
C LYS A 285 -4.41 -30.34 5.85
N GLU A 286 -5.54 -29.68 5.65
CA GLU A 286 -6.76 -29.84 6.44
C GLU A 286 -7.19 -31.29 6.74
N ASN A 287 -7.04 -32.18 5.74
CA ASN A 287 -7.50 -33.57 5.80
C ASN A 287 -6.39 -34.57 6.14
N CYS A 288 -5.27 -34.12 6.70
CA CYS A 288 -4.18 -35.01 7.06
C CYS A 288 -4.54 -35.90 8.27
N ARG A 289 -4.31 -37.22 8.17
CA ARG A 289 -4.60 -38.20 9.23
C ARG A 289 -3.98 -37.88 10.61
N TYR A 290 -2.89 -37.12 10.63
CA TYR A 290 -2.19 -36.72 11.86
C TYR A 290 -2.94 -35.63 12.65
N LEU A 291 -3.93 -34.97 12.06
CA LEU A 291 -4.76 -33.96 12.71
C LEU A 291 -5.96 -34.55 13.48
N SER A 292 -6.09 -35.89 13.54
CA SER A 292 -7.23 -36.59 14.15
C SER A 292 -7.42 -36.30 15.64
N LYS A 293 -6.35 -35.98 16.37
CA LYS A 293 -6.40 -35.65 17.81
C LYS A 293 -6.34 -34.15 18.12
N SER A 294 -5.77 -33.35 17.22
CA SER A 294 -5.63 -31.90 17.39
C SER A 294 -5.38 -31.24 16.04
N LYS A 295 -6.09 -30.14 15.78
CA LYS A 295 -6.05 -29.41 14.51
C LYS A 295 -6.04 -27.91 14.80
N ILE A 296 -4.85 -27.31 14.78
CA ILE A 296 -4.66 -25.88 15.06
C ILE A 296 -4.29 -25.19 13.76
N PRO A 297 -5.08 -24.22 13.27
CA PRO A 297 -4.72 -23.44 12.10
C PRO A 297 -3.42 -22.65 12.37
N ILE A 298 -2.57 -22.56 11.36
CA ILE A 298 -1.29 -21.83 11.41
C ILE A 298 -0.98 -21.26 10.02
N THR A 299 -0.27 -20.15 9.93
CA THR A 299 0.24 -19.64 8.64
C THR A 299 1.57 -20.31 8.27
N LEU A 300 2.01 -20.20 7.02
CA LEU A 300 3.29 -20.77 6.59
C LEU A 300 4.48 -20.07 7.27
N ASN A 301 4.39 -18.75 7.44
CA ASN A 301 5.40 -17.97 8.13
C ASN A 301 5.49 -18.39 9.61
N GLU A 302 4.36 -18.47 10.32
CA GLU A 302 4.32 -18.94 11.71
C GLU A 302 4.86 -20.38 11.84
N ALA A 303 4.66 -21.23 10.82
CA ALA A 303 5.21 -22.58 10.80
C ALA A 303 6.73 -22.58 10.64
N GLN A 304 7.28 -21.72 9.77
CA GLN A 304 8.72 -21.57 9.55
C GLN A 304 9.44 -20.97 10.77
N GLU A 305 8.87 -19.92 11.37
CA GLU A 305 9.37 -19.31 12.61
C GLU A 305 9.42 -20.31 13.76
N LYS A 306 8.43 -21.22 13.82
CA LYS A 306 8.38 -22.31 14.81
C LYS A 306 9.22 -23.53 14.43
N GLY A 307 9.97 -23.47 13.33
CA GLY A 307 10.81 -24.57 12.84
C GLY A 307 10.01 -25.83 12.51
N LEU A 308 8.78 -25.69 12.01
CA LEU A 308 7.93 -26.82 11.62
C LEU A 308 8.21 -27.24 10.18
N ASP A 309 8.42 -28.53 9.97
CA ASP A 309 8.64 -29.09 8.62
C ASP A 309 7.32 -29.43 7.91
N PRO A 310 7.28 -29.44 6.56
CA PRO A 310 6.13 -29.95 5.84
C PRO A 310 5.88 -31.43 6.12
N CYS A 311 4.60 -31.80 6.31
CA CYS A 311 4.23 -33.20 6.45
C CYS A 311 4.41 -33.98 5.14
N GLY A 312 5.34 -34.93 5.12
CA GLY A 312 5.59 -35.79 3.94
C GLY A 312 4.41 -36.67 3.50
N VAL A 313 3.38 -36.85 4.33
CA VAL A 313 2.19 -37.65 3.98
C VAL A 313 1.16 -36.82 3.19
N CYS A 314 0.80 -35.63 3.67
CA CYS A 314 -0.16 -34.79 2.95
C CYS A 314 0.50 -33.80 1.97
N LYS A 315 1.83 -33.70 2.00
CA LYS A 315 2.66 -32.82 1.15
C LYS A 315 2.01 -31.43 1.01
N PRO A 316 1.86 -30.71 2.13
CA PRO A 316 1.08 -29.49 2.21
C PRO A 316 1.56 -28.42 1.26
#